data_AF-A0A554K6K6-F1
#
_entry.id   AF-A0A554K6K6-F1
#
_cell.length_a   1.000
_cell.length_b   1.000
_cell.length_c   1.000
_cell.angle_alpha   90.00
_cell.angle_beta   90.00
_cell.angle_gamma   90.00
#
_symmetry.space_group_name_H-M   'P 1'
#
loop_
_entity.id
_entity.type
_entity.pdbx_description
1 polymer ?
#
loop_
_entity_poly.entity_id
_entity_poly.type
_entity_poly.pdbx_seq_one_letter_code
_entity_poly.pdbx_strand_id
1 'polypeptide(L)'
;MLPPLPRLAEPPAPAAEPAAEQVPEVRYRPQLVGPLEEIGQMTLQDFRRLDADPRRATEHLREKIALLEQQSFAQKAAAIAAWRSCEVFNLYTATAGRAMAEKRPISEMLGAQATPGTPVLSIAEFEAVADFNRTLRF
;
A
#
# COMPACT_ATOMS: atom_id res chain seq x y z
N MET A 1 -66.76 -36.63 1.11
CA MET A 1 -66.27 -35.93 -0.09
C MET A 1 -65.39 -34.77 0.38
N LEU A 2 -64.08 -34.99 0.57
CA LEU A 2 -63.12 -33.92 0.88
C LEU A 2 -62.46 -33.44 -0.43
N PRO A 3 -62.23 -32.13 -0.61
CA PRO A 3 -61.51 -31.61 -1.78
C PRO A 3 -60.00 -31.93 -1.70
N PRO A 4 -59.32 -32.06 -2.85
CA PRO A 4 -57.87 -32.27 -2.89
C PRO A 4 -57.11 -31.01 -2.44
N LEU A 5 -56.06 -31.21 -1.63
CA LEU A 5 -55.19 -30.14 -1.16
C LEU A 5 -54.41 -29.49 -2.33
N PRO A 6 -54.28 -28.16 -2.38
CA PRO A 6 -53.43 -27.47 -3.35
C PRO A 6 -51.95 -27.79 -3.11
N ARG A 7 -51.18 -28.04 -4.18
CA ARG A 7 -49.72 -28.15 -4.11
C ARG A 7 -49.14 -26.79 -3.68
N LEU A 8 -48.42 -26.79 -2.55
CA LEU A 8 -47.54 -25.68 -2.18
C LEU A 8 -46.50 -25.51 -3.29
N ALA A 9 -46.48 -24.33 -3.90
CA ALA A 9 -45.44 -23.92 -4.82
C ALA A 9 -44.08 -23.94 -4.11
N GLU A 10 -43.07 -24.51 -4.76
CA GLU A 10 -41.70 -24.51 -4.28
C GLU A 10 -41.16 -23.06 -4.26
N PRO A 11 -40.44 -22.64 -3.21
CA PRO A 11 -39.86 -21.31 -3.15
C PRO A 11 -38.78 -21.13 -4.24
N PRO A 12 -38.66 -19.94 -4.85
CA PRO A 12 -37.59 -19.67 -5.80
C PRO A 12 -36.23 -19.69 -5.10
N ALA A 13 -35.22 -20.23 -5.79
CA ALA A 13 -33.83 -20.26 -5.35
C ALA A 13 -33.34 -18.83 -4.98
N PRO A 14 -32.49 -18.67 -3.95
CA PRO A 14 -31.92 -17.38 -3.63
C PRO A 14 -31.07 -16.88 -4.80
N ALA A 15 -31.37 -15.66 -5.22
CA ALA A 15 -30.62 -14.91 -6.22
C ALA A 15 -29.14 -14.88 -5.84
N ALA A 16 -28.29 -15.12 -6.82
CA ALA A 16 -26.84 -15.01 -6.72
C ALA A 16 -26.46 -13.63 -6.17
N GLU A 17 -25.92 -13.62 -4.96
CA GLU A 17 -25.19 -12.49 -4.39
C GLU A 17 -23.96 -12.23 -5.29
N PRO A 18 -23.67 -10.99 -5.70
CA PRO A 18 -22.45 -10.70 -6.43
C PRO A 18 -21.26 -11.08 -5.54
N ALA A 19 -20.38 -11.92 -6.09
CA ALA A 19 -19.21 -12.46 -5.43
C ALA A 19 -18.46 -11.34 -4.68
N ALA A 20 -18.45 -11.44 -3.35
CA ALA A 20 -17.57 -10.63 -2.53
C ALA A 20 -16.14 -10.86 -3.04
N GLU A 21 -15.55 -9.79 -3.54
CA GLU A 21 -14.14 -9.69 -3.92
C GLU A 21 -13.32 -10.33 -2.79
N GLN A 22 -12.74 -11.50 -3.07
CA GLN A 22 -11.92 -12.22 -2.10
C GLN A 22 -10.62 -11.42 -1.94
N VAL A 23 -10.65 -10.42 -1.07
CA VAL A 23 -9.43 -9.79 -0.57
C VAL A 23 -8.60 -10.89 0.07
N PRO A 24 -7.42 -11.25 -0.46
CA PRO A 24 -6.60 -12.26 0.18
C PRO A 24 -6.27 -11.76 1.58
N GLU A 25 -6.71 -12.52 2.59
CA GLU A 25 -6.33 -12.30 3.98
C GLU A 25 -4.83 -12.53 4.08
N VAL A 26 -4.05 -11.46 3.89
CA VAL A 26 -2.62 -11.46 4.15
C VAL A 26 -2.46 -11.66 5.66
N ARG A 27 -2.25 -12.91 6.07
CA ARG A 27 -1.91 -13.27 7.44
C ARG A 27 -0.57 -12.65 7.80
N TYR A 28 -0.62 -11.45 8.36
CA TYR A 28 0.52 -10.76 8.94
C TYR A 28 1.11 -11.64 10.06
N ARG A 29 2.29 -12.21 9.82
CA ARG A 29 3.09 -12.82 10.88
C ARG A 29 4.04 -11.72 11.39
N PRO A 30 3.89 -11.24 12.63
CA PRO A 30 4.86 -10.31 13.19
C PRO A 30 6.20 -11.02 13.31
N GLN A 31 7.08 -10.77 12.36
CA GLN A 31 8.44 -11.23 12.40
C GLN A 31 9.26 -10.10 13.05
N LEU A 32 9.98 -10.41 14.14
CA LEU A 32 10.89 -9.46 14.77
C LEU A 32 12.07 -9.26 13.83
N VAL A 33 11.93 -8.35 12.88
CA VAL A 33 12.98 -7.96 11.94
C VAL A 33 13.63 -6.67 12.41
N GLY A 34 14.91 -6.49 12.11
CA GLY A 34 15.65 -5.30 12.52
C GLY A 34 15.12 -4.02 11.84
N PRO A 35 15.46 -2.82 12.35
CA PRO A 35 14.95 -1.56 11.81
C PRO A 35 15.29 -1.34 10.33
N LEU A 36 16.42 -1.87 9.84
CA LEU A 36 16.78 -1.83 8.42
C LEU A 36 15.90 -2.75 7.57
N GLU A 37 15.62 -3.96 8.05
CA GLU A 37 14.73 -4.90 7.37
C GLU A 37 13.28 -4.39 7.36
N GLU A 38 12.81 -3.81 8.47
CA GLU A 38 11.48 -3.17 8.52
C GLU A 38 11.34 -2.09 7.45
N ILE A 39 12.36 -1.23 7.28
CA ILE A 39 12.35 -0.20 6.23
C ILE A 39 12.39 -0.84 4.84
N GLY A 40 13.24 -1.85 4.64
CA GLY A 40 13.47 -2.47 3.33
C GLY A 40 12.34 -3.37 2.84
N GLN A 41 11.59 -3.98 3.75
CA GLN A 41 10.48 -4.89 3.45
C GLN A 41 9.11 -4.19 3.55
N MET A 42 9.09 -2.88 3.76
CA MET A 42 7.86 -2.10 3.92
C MET A 42 6.96 -2.22 2.69
N THR A 43 5.76 -2.77 2.89
CA THR A 43 4.69 -2.76 1.90
C THR A 43 3.90 -1.46 1.96
N LEU A 44 3.08 -1.19 0.94
CA LEU A 44 2.14 -0.08 0.96
C LEU A 44 1.13 -0.20 2.11
N GLN A 45 0.73 -1.41 2.47
CA GLN A 45 -0.17 -1.64 3.60
C GLN A 45 0.53 -1.29 4.93
N ASP A 46 1.80 -1.67 5.09
CA ASP A 46 2.57 -1.31 6.29
C ASP A 46 2.75 0.19 6.41
N PHE A 47 3.04 0.87 5.29
CA PHE A 47 3.12 2.34 5.26
C PHE A 47 1.83 3.02 5.73
N ARG A 48 0.67 2.54 5.26
CA ARG A 48 -0.66 3.02 5.69
C ARG A 48 -1.00 2.67 7.14
N ARG A 49 -0.30 1.71 7.74
CA ARG A 49 -0.45 1.34 9.16
C ARG A 49 0.42 2.18 10.08
N LEU A 50 1.50 2.79 9.58
CA LEU A 50 2.35 3.67 10.38
C LEU A 50 1.56 4.87 10.89
N ASP A 51 0.81 5.52 10.00
CA ASP A 51 -0.14 6.57 10.35
C ASP A 51 -1.21 6.67 9.25
N ALA A 52 -2.38 7.18 9.59
CA ALA A 52 -3.44 7.45 8.62
C ALA A 52 -3.09 8.65 7.73
N ASP A 53 -2.31 9.60 8.24
CA ASP A 53 -1.75 10.70 7.45
C ASP A 53 -0.41 10.28 6.83
N PRO A 54 -0.29 10.23 5.48
CA PRO A 54 0.93 9.80 4.83
C PRO A 54 2.13 10.70 5.13
N ARG A 55 1.91 11.99 5.50
CA ARG A 55 3.00 12.88 5.92
C ARG A 55 3.57 12.43 7.25
N ARG A 56 2.71 12.12 8.22
CA ARG A 56 3.15 11.59 9.53
C ARG A 56 3.81 10.22 9.39
N ALA A 57 3.31 9.36 8.51
CA ALA A 57 3.96 8.09 8.18
C ALA A 57 5.41 8.31 7.69
N THR A 58 5.65 9.31 6.83
CA THR A 58 7.02 9.68 6.43
C THR A 58 7.85 10.33 7.53
N GLU A 59 7.23 11.03 8.49
CA GLU A 59 7.93 11.55 9.68
C GLU A 59 8.42 10.40 10.57
N HIS A 60 7.60 9.39 10.83
CA HIS A 60 8.03 8.20 11.58
C HIS A 60 9.20 7.47 10.92
N LEU A 61 9.20 7.38 9.59
CA LEU A 61 10.33 6.87 8.82
C LEU A 61 11.58 7.75 8.98
N ARG A 62 11.43 9.07 8.92
CA ARG A 62 12.53 10.02 9.15
C ARG A 62 13.13 9.83 10.54
N GLU A 63 12.30 9.74 11.57
CA GLU A 63 12.73 9.52 12.94
C GLU A 63 13.50 8.21 13.07
N LYS A 64 12.99 7.11 12.49
CA LYS A 64 13.69 5.82 12.49
C LYS A 64 15.06 5.90 11.80
N ILE A 65 15.17 6.59 10.67
CA ILE A 65 16.46 6.82 9.98
C ILE A 65 17.39 7.69 10.84
N ALA A 66 16.87 8.71 11.51
CA ALA A 66 17.67 9.58 12.39
C ALA A 66 18.22 8.81 13.60
N LEU A 67 17.44 7.89 14.19
CA LEU A 67 17.91 7.01 15.26
C LEU A 67 19.04 6.08 14.78
N LEU A 68 18.97 5.60 13.54
CA LEU A 68 20.04 4.82 12.93
C LEU A 68 21.30 5.68 12.66
N GLU A 69 21.12 6.93 12.23
CA GLU A 69 22.21 7.89 12.06
C GLU A 69 22.97 8.15 13.36
N GLN A 70 22.27 8.24 14.50
CA GLN A 70 22.91 8.40 15.82
C GLN A 70 23.85 7.24 16.16
N GLN A 71 23.63 6.04 15.60
CA GLN A 71 24.53 4.90 15.78
C GLN A 71 25.77 5.01 14.87
N SER A 72 25.58 5.40 13.61
CA SER A 72 26.67 5.80 12.70
C SER A 72 26.13 6.37 11.38
N PHE A 73 26.97 7.12 10.67
CA PHE A 73 26.67 7.53 9.30
C PHE A 73 26.45 6.34 8.35
N ALA A 74 27.18 5.23 8.55
CA ALA A 74 27.01 4.02 7.76
C ALA A 74 25.60 3.40 7.94
N GLN A 75 25.05 3.45 9.16
CA GLN A 75 23.69 2.99 9.44
C GLN A 75 22.64 3.87 8.75
N LYS A 76 22.85 5.20 8.69
CA LYS A 76 22.01 6.10 7.90
C LYS A 76 22.00 5.70 6.42
N ALA A 77 23.19 5.50 5.84
CA ALA A 77 23.31 5.10 4.44
C ALA A 77 22.62 3.75 4.17
N ALA A 78 22.78 2.78 5.07
CA ALA A 78 22.09 1.49 4.99
C ALA A 78 20.56 1.64 5.07
N ALA A 79 20.06 2.54 5.92
CA ALA A 79 18.61 2.80 6.04
C ALA A 79 18.02 3.42 4.77
N ILE A 80 18.74 4.36 4.15
CA ILE A 80 18.32 4.97 2.88
C ILE A 80 18.38 3.93 1.74
N ALA A 81 19.40 3.07 1.73
CA ALA A 81 19.48 1.97 0.77
C ALA A 81 18.31 1.00 0.94
N ALA A 82 17.99 0.61 2.18
CA ALA A 82 16.82 -0.21 2.49
C ALA A 82 15.53 0.44 2.02
N TRP A 83 15.32 1.73 2.31
CA TRP A 83 14.15 2.48 1.85
C TRP A 83 14.00 2.44 0.32
N ARG A 84 15.10 2.58 -0.41
CA ARG A 84 15.08 2.51 -1.88
C ARG A 84 14.77 1.12 -2.44
N SER A 85 14.80 0.07 -1.61
CA SER A 85 14.45 -1.29 -2.00
C SER A 85 12.99 -1.66 -1.68
N CYS A 86 12.29 -0.86 -0.88
CA CYS A 86 10.94 -1.19 -0.42
C CYS A 86 9.87 -1.02 -1.51
N GLU A 87 8.71 -1.66 -1.30
CA GLU A 87 7.59 -1.62 -2.25
C GLU A 87 7.10 -0.19 -2.49
N VAL A 88 7.01 0.62 -1.43
CA VAL A 88 6.51 2.00 -1.49
C VAL A 88 7.37 2.86 -2.44
N PHE A 89 8.70 2.75 -2.33
CA PHE A 89 9.62 3.49 -3.20
C PHE A 89 9.56 3.00 -4.65
N ASN A 90 9.41 1.69 -4.85
CA ASN A 90 9.25 1.10 -6.18
C ASN A 90 7.95 1.57 -6.85
N LEU A 91 6.84 1.63 -6.10
CA LEU A 91 5.57 2.19 -6.60
C LEU A 91 5.73 3.67 -6.97
N TYR A 92 6.35 4.47 -6.11
CA TYR A 92 6.60 5.89 -6.36
C TYR A 92 7.41 6.10 -7.65
N THR A 93 8.52 5.39 -7.82
CA THR A 93 9.38 5.53 -9.01
C THR A 93 8.71 5.00 -10.27
N ALA A 94 7.95 3.91 -10.18
CA ALA A 94 7.18 3.37 -11.31
C ALA A 94 6.10 4.35 -11.78
N THR A 95 5.34 4.94 -10.86
CA THR A 95 4.33 5.96 -11.18
C THR A 95 4.97 7.20 -11.79
N ALA A 96 6.06 7.71 -11.20
CA ALA A 96 6.78 8.88 -11.72
C ALA A 96 7.35 8.63 -13.13
N GLY A 97 7.97 7.46 -13.36
CA GLY A 97 8.53 7.09 -14.65
C GLY A 97 7.47 6.98 -15.76
N ARG A 98 6.30 6.39 -15.45
CA ARG A 98 5.18 6.31 -16.39
C ARG A 98 4.60 7.67 -16.74
N ALA A 99 4.34 8.52 -15.74
CA ALA A 99 3.85 9.88 -15.97
C ALA A 99 4.79 10.69 -16.88
N MET A 100 6.11 10.53 -16.72
CA MET A 100 7.10 11.15 -17.60
C MET A 100 7.05 10.58 -19.02
N ALA A 101 6.95 9.26 -19.16
CA ALA A 101 6.89 8.60 -20.47
C ALA A 101 5.62 8.97 -21.26
N GLU A 102 4.48 9.04 -20.58
CA GLU A 102 3.17 9.31 -21.17
C GLU A 102 2.85 10.80 -21.27
N LYS A 103 3.67 11.66 -20.65
CA LYS A 103 3.48 13.12 -20.53
C LYS A 103 2.11 13.49 -19.94
N ARG A 104 1.66 12.68 -18.98
CA ARG A 104 0.36 12.84 -18.30
C ARG A 104 0.56 13.23 -16.84
N PRO A 105 -0.38 13.97 -16.24
CA PRO A 105 -0.29 14.31 -14.82
C PRO A 105 -0.39 13.05 -13.94
N ILE A 106 0.33 13.04 -12.82
CA ILE A 106 0.35 11.93 -11.85
C ILE A 106 -1.06 11.56 -11.38
N SER A 107 -1.94 12.54 -11.22
CA SER A 107 -3.34 12.35 -10.82
C SER A 107 -4.12 11.46 -11.80
N GLU A 108 -3.89 11.60 -13.10
CA GLU A 108 -4.49 10.73 -14.12
C GLU A 108 -3.86 9.34 -14.11
N MET A 109 -2.55 9.25 -13.86
CA MET A 109 -1.87 7.96 -13.80
C MET A 109 -2.35 7.09 -12.65
N LEU A 110 -2.54 7.68 -11.47
CA LEU A 110 -3.04 6.96 -10.30
C LEU A 110 -4.51 6.54 -10.47
N GLY A 111 -5.32 7.34 -11.16
CA GLY A 111 -6.71 6.99 -11.49
C GLY A 111 -6.82 5.85 -12.52
N ALA A 112 -5.92 5.78 -13.49
CA ALA A 112 -5.91 4.74 -14.52
C ALA A 112 -5.35 3.38 -14.04
N GLN A 113 -4.72 3.34 -12.86
CA GLN A 113 -4.07 2.15 -12.30
C GLN A 113 -4.96 1.37 -11.31
N ALA A 114 -6.19 1.81 -11.08
CA ALA A 114 -7.13 1.16 -10.18
C ALA A 114 -7.68 -0.14 -10.78
N THR A 115 -6.81 -1.14 -10.92
CA THR A 115 -7.18 -2.53 -11.23
C THR A 115 -7.27 -3.30 -9.91
N PRO A 116 -8.28 -4.17 -9.71
CA PRO A 116 -8.40 -4.98 -8.51
C PRO A 116 -7.09 -5.72 -8.21
N GLY A 117 -6.57 -5.56 -6.99
CA GLY A 117 -5.39 -6.28 -6.51
C GLY A 117 -4.02 -5.65 -6.80
N THR A 118 -3.94 -4.51 -7.51
CA THR A 118 -2.65 -3.81 -7.68
C THR A 118 -2.48 -2.73 -6.61
N PRO A 119 -1.45 -2.79 -5.74
CA PRO A 119 -1.19 -1.73 -4.78
C PRO A 119 -0.80 -0.45 -5.53
N VAL A 120 -1.56 0.61 -5.30
CA VAL A 120 -1.37 1.92 -5.91
C VAL A 120 -1.34 3.00 -4.85
N LEU A 121 -0.39 3.92 -4.99
CA LEU A 121 -0.29 5.11 -4.15
C LEU A 121 -1.45 6.05 -4.45
N SER A 122 -2.02 6.64 -3.41
CA SER A 122 -2.90 7.79 -3.53
C SER A 122 -2.07 9.03 -3.86
N ILE A 123 -2.71 10.09 -4.36
CA ILE A 123 -2.01 11.36 -4.65
C ILE A 123 -1.30 11.89 -3.39
N ALA A 124 -1.98 11.90 -2.24
CA ALA A 124 -1.39 12.34 -0.98
C ALA A 124 -0.18 11.49 -0.54
N GLU A 125 -0.23 10.17 -0.78
CA GLU A 125 0.88 9.25 -0.47
C GLU A 125 2.06 9.52 -1.40
N PHE A 126 1.80 9.72 -2.70
CA PHE A 126 2.82 10.07 -3.67
C PHE A 126 3.52 11.39 -3.33
N GLU A 127 2.76 12.43 -2.97
CA GLU A 127 3.31 13.73 -2.57
C GLU A 127 4.14 13.65 -1.30
N ALA A 128 3.65 12.94 -0.27
CA ALA A 128 4.40 12.75 0.97
C ALA A 128 5.71 11.99 0.73
N VAL A 129 5.69 10.92 -0.07
CA VAL A 129 6.89 10.17 -0.44
C VAL A 129 7.85 11.02 -1.29
N ALA A 130 7.32 11.86 -2.20
CA ALA A 130 8.13 12.77 -2.99
C ALA A 130 8.88 13.79 -2.12
N ASP A 131 8.19 14.39 -1.14
CA ASP A 131 8.78 15.33 -0.18
C ASP A 131 9.83 14.63 0.69
N PHE A 132 9.48 13.48 1.27
CA PHE A 132 10.39 12.67 2.06
C PHE A 132 11.68 12.33 1.31
N ASN A 133 11.55 11.85 0.06
CA ASN A 133 12.69 11.51 -0.80
C ASN A 133 13.60 12.71 -1.09
N ARG A 134 13.06 13.93 -1.19
CA ARG A 134 13.89 15.14 -1.35
C ARG A 134 14.80 15.37 -0.15
N THR A 135 14.33 15.03 1.05
CA THR A 135 15.10 15.22 2.28
C THR A 135 16.17 14.14 2.53
N LEU A 136 16.08 13.01 1.83
CA LEU A 136 17.06 11.93 1.87
C LEU A 136 18.18 12.08 0.84
N ARG A 137 18.22 13.18 0.08
CA ARG A 137 19.26 13.44 -0.92
C ARG A 137 20.61 13.69 -0.23
N PHE A 138 21.58 12.84 -0.59
CA PHE A 138 23.02 13.00 -0.39
C PHE A 138 23.65 13.16 -1.77
#